data_AF-A0A954QZI8-F1
#
_entry.id   AF-A0A954QZI8-F1
#
_cell.length_a   1.000
_cell.length_b   1.000
_cell.length_c   1.000
_cell.angle_alpha   90.00
_cell.angle_beta   90.00
_cell.angle_gamma   90.00
#
_symmetry.space_group_name_H-M   'P 1'
#
loop_
_entity.id
_entity.type
_entity.pdbx_description
1 polymer ?
#
loop_
_entity_poly.entity_id
_entity_poly.type
_entity_poly.pdbx_seq_one_letter_code
_entity_poly.pdbx_strand_id
1 'polypeptide(L)'
;MRHAIQRSIKPSRRHDGLSWATRSLLLIGCLSFTVIAAAAETVPDEFGKRATWQVPAAATVRDQVLAWAKQRSLDEAGTLKVETLWPEPADKEAQEVASAELLERVATTIAAVDEDAARLVEQCRSIKPPLVMPEHELLVDDTRPEFERHNLRLYYGRWLAQNRLIDESLKQLDGLKPENVVDPATLLFYQSVCHHRLLDKDKCLPALAQLMENDSVIPRRYATVAKLMEADLKPLKTDSLDEVSRLMDDIQRRLDLARAGKKVRKQEDDVIAKLDKMIEELEKQQQQQQDPGLVNQLAELKMIRSLQNQINRLTRQIG
;
A
#
# COMPACT_ATOMS: atom_id res chain seq x y z
N MET A 1 21.98 -4.06 70.41
CA MET A 1 22.25 -5.28 71.18
C MET A 1 21.00 -5.62 71.97
N ARG A 2 20.49 -6.86 71.79
CA ARG A 2 19.78 -7.68 72.79
C ARG A 2 18.39 -7.16 73.24
N HIS A 3 17.30 -7.93 73.27
CA HIS A 3 17.12 -9.38 73.32
C HIS A 3 15.75 -9.77 72.76
N ALA A 4 15.74 -10.80 71.91
CA ALA A 4 14.64 -11.75 71.73
C ALA A 4 14.56 -12.71 72.95
N ILE A 5 13.45 -13.47 73.07
CA ILE A 5 13.31 -14.89 73.52
C ILE A 5 11.82 -15.13 73.89
N GLN A 6 11.05 -15.90 73.11
CA GLN A 6 10.89 -17.38 73.11
C GLN A 6 9.88 -17.88 74.18
N ARG A 7 8.74 -18.47 73.78
CA ARG A 7 8.44 -19.90 73.50
C ARG A 7 7.72 -20.63 74.66
N SER A 8 6.56 -21.22 74.34
CA SER A 8 6.21 -22.67 74.52
C SER A 8 5.21 -22.87 75.69
N ILE A 9 4.31 -23.85 75.83
CA ILE A 9 4.17 -25.29 75.46
C ILE A 9 2.65 -25.66 75.54
N LYS A 10 2.19 -26.66 74.75
CA LYS A 10 0.91 -27.44 74.86
C LYS A 10 0.76 -28.27 76.17
N PRO A 11 -0.42 -28.85 76.48
CA PRO A 11 -0.73 -30.28 76.21
C PRO A 11 -2.21 -30.53 75.74
N SER A 12 -2.61 -31.51 74.89
CA SER A 12 -2.77 -33.00 75.03
C SER A 12 -3.82 -33.40 76.10
N ARG A 13 -4.83 -34.31 75.97
CA ARG A 13 -5.22 -35.41 75.04
C ARG A 13 -6.66 -35.92 75.37
N ARG A 14 -7.37 -36.44 74.34
CA ARG A 14 -8.29 -37.63 74.21
C ARG A 14 -9.37 -37.99 75.25
N HIS A 15 -10.58 -38.30 74.75
CA HIS A 15 -11.20 -39.65 74.82
C HIS A 15 -12.36 -39.84 73.80
N ASP A 16 -12.68 -41.11 73.54
CA ASP A 16 -13.29 -41.71 72.35
C ASP A 16 -14.83 -41.93 72.46
N GLY A 17 -15.51 -42.27 71.35
CA GLY A 17 -16.84 -42.89 71.41
C GLY A 17 -17.67 -42.92 70.11
N LEU A 18 -17.74 -44.09 69.47
CA LEU A 18 -18.55 -44.50 68.30
C LEU A 18 -20.07 -44.25 68.42
N SER A 19 -20.79 -44.02 67.30
CA SER A 19 -21.63 -45.07 66.67
C SER A 19 -22.34 -44.63 65.36
N TRP A 20 -22.29 -45.56 64.39
CA TRP A 20 -23.09 -45.88 63.18
C TRP A 20 -24.30 -45.05 62.65
N ALA A 21 -24.40 -45.14 61.32
CA ALA A 21 -25.61 -45.31 60.49
C ALA A 21 -26.16 -44.10 59.71
N THR A 22 -25.79 -44.11 58.43
CA THR A 22 -26.61 -43.78 57.24
C THR A 22 -27.17 -42.37 57.11
N ARG A 23 -26.76 -41.66 56.04
CA ARG A 23 -27.69 -41.14 55.01
C ARG A 23 -26.94 -40.38 53.90
N SER A 24 -27.19 -40.86 52.69
CA SER A 24 -27.43 -40.09 51.46
C SER A 24 -26.29 -39.22 50.89
N LEU A 25 -25.67 -39.74 49.82
CA LEU A 25 -24.91 -38.97 48.85
C LEU A 25 -25.78 -37.86 48.23
N LEU A 26 -25.36 -36.61 48.47
CA LEU A 26 -25.70 -35.43 47.70
C LEU A 26 -24.71 -35.34 46.52
N LEU A 27 -25.16 -35.67 45.31
CA LEU A 27 -24.48 -35.28 44.07
C LEU A 27 -24.95 -33.86 43.73
N ILE A 28 -24.20 -32.87 44.19
CA ILE A 28 -24.29 -31.49 43.69
C ILE A 28 -23.54 -31.48 42.35
N GLY A 29 -24.28 -31.26 41.28
CA GLY A 29 -23.73 -31.06 39.94
C GLY A 29 -22.87 -29.80 39.91
N CYS A 30 -21.55 -29.97 39.81
CA CYS A 30 -20.64 -28.90 39.41
C CYS A 30 -20.96 -28.50 37.97
N LEU A 31 -21.66 -27.38 37.80
CA LEU A 31 -21.69 -26.64 36.54
C LEU A 31 -20.25 -26.25 36.19
N SER A 32 -19.70 -26.92 35.19
CA SER A 32 -18.46 -26.54 34.54
C SER A 32 -18.74 -25.25 33.76
N PHE A 33 -18.22 -24.13 34.24
CA PHE A 33 -18.06 -22.92 33.44
C PHE A 33 -16.98 -23.21 32.40
N THR A 34 -17.37 -23.72 31.24
CA THR A 34 -16.55 -23.61 30.03
C THR A 34 -16.49 -22.14 29.67
N VAL A 35 -15.35 -21.50 29.98
CA VAL A 35 -14.96 -20.23 29.36
C VAL A 35 -14.70 -20.55 27.90
N ILE A 36 -15.70 -20.33 27.06
CA ILE A 36 -15.51 -20.21 25.62
C ILE A 36 -14.73 -18.92 25.43
N ALA A 37 -13.44 -19.03 25.14
CA ALA A 37 -12.67 -17.91 24.61
C ALA A 37 -13.33 -17.54 23.28
N ALA A 38 -14.08 -16.44 23.29
CA ALA A 38 -14.60 -15.84 22.08
C ALA A 38 -13.40 -15.50 21.20
N ALA A 39 -13.28 -16.20 20.07
CA ALA A 39 -12.61 -15.62 18.93
C ALA A 39 -13.29 -14.26 18.71
N ALA A 40 -12.49 -13.20 18.59
CA ALA A 40 -12.99 -11.92 18.13
C ALA A 40 -13.40 -12.09 16.66
N GLU A 41 -14.55 -12.71 16.43
CA GLU A 41 -15.30 -12.50 15.21
C GLU A 41 -15.67 -11.02 15.24
N THR A 42 -15.00 -10.24 14.40
CA THR A 42 -15.49 -8.94 14.00
C THR A 42 -16.90 -9.17 13.47
N VAL A 43 -17.90 -8.83 14.29
CA VAL A 43 -19.30 -8.79 13.86
C VAL A 43 -19.33 -7.92 12.60
N PRO A 44 -19.67 -8.47 11.43
CA PRO A 44 -19.85 -7.64 10.26
C PRO A 44 -20.98 -6.67 10.59
N ASP A 45 -20.75 -5.39 10.35
CA ASP A 45 -21.83 -4.43 10.25
C ASP A 45 -22.86 -5.00 9.27
N GLU A 46 -24.00 -5.49 9.80
CA GLU A 46 -25.01 -6.24 9.02
C GLU A 46 -25.65 -5.38 7.92
N PHE A 47 -25.38 -4.07 7.93
CA PHE A 47 -25.79 -3.09 6.92
C PHE A 47 -24.62 -2.39 6.21
N GLY A 48 -23.37 -2.72 6.55
CA GLY A 48 -22.18 -2.20 5.91
C GLY A 48 -21.86 -2.95 4.63
N LYS A 49 -21.46 -2.24 3.56
CA LYS A 49 -20.85 -2.90 2.40
C LYS A 49 -19.64 -3.70 2.88
N ARG A 50 -19.69 -5.03 2.72
CA ARG A 50 -18.55 -5.91 2.99
C ARG A 50 -17.38 -5.49 2.11
N ALA A 51 -16.21 -5.28 2.73
CA ALA A 51 -14.99 -4.97 1.99
C ALA A 51 -14.69 -6.06 0.95
N THR A 52 -14.34 -5.63 -0.26
CA THR A 52 -14.07 -6.48 -1.43
C THR A 52 -12.71 -7.18 -1.35
N TRP A 53 -11.87 -6.78 -0.41
CA TRP A 53 -10.54 -7.34 -0.17
C TRP A 53 -10.25 -7.40 1.33
N GLN A 54 -9.23 -8.17 1.71
CA GLN A 54 -8.77 -8.33 3.08
C GLN A 54 -7.24 -8.42 3.12
N VAL A 55 -6.65 -8.06 4.26
CA VAL A 55 -5.22 -8.30 4.51
C VAL A 55 -5.02 -9.80 4.79
N PRO A 56 -4.19 -10.51 4.01
CA PRO A 56 -3.97 -11.94 4.26
C PRO A 56 -3.21 -12.14 5.57
N ALA A 57 -3.56 -13.19 6.31
CA ALA A 57 -2.85 -13.57 7.53
C ALA A 57 -1.44 -14.08 7.21
N ALA A 58 -0.48 -13.86 8.12
CA ALA A 58 0.91 -14.29 7.94
C ALA A 58 1.04 -15.82 7.67
N ALA A 59 0.18 -16.64 8.31
CA ALA A 59 0.12 -18.08 8.06
C ALA A 59 -0.32 -18.40 6.62
N THR A 60 -1.33 -17.69 6.09
CA THR A 60 -1.78 -17.84 4.71
C THR A 60 -0.66 -17.47 3.73
N VAL A 61 0.07 -16.38 3.99
CA VAL A 61 1.20 -15.98 3.15
C VAL A 61 2.33 -17.03 3.21
N ARG A 62 2.62 -17.59 4.39
CA ARG A 62 3.57 -18.71 4.52
C ARG A 62 3.17 -19.88 3.63
N ASP A 63 1.91 -20.31 3.68
CA ASP A 63 1.44 -21.44 2.88
C ASP A 63 1.55 -21.16 1.37
N GLN A 64 1.25 -19.92 0.94
CA GLN A 64 1.45 -19.48 -0.44
C GLN A 64 2.93 -19.54 -0.86
N VAL A 65 3.85 -19.10 -0.01
CA VAL A 65 5.30 -19.16 -0.27
C VAL A 65 5.77 -20.61 -0.38
N LEU A 66 5.35 -21.50 0.52
CA LEU A 66 5.72 -22.91 0.47
C LEU A 66 5.14 -23.61 -0.76
N ALA A 67 3.92 -23.25 -1.17
CA ALA A 67 3.32 -23.74 -2.42
C ALA A 67 4.11 -23.25 -3.64
N TRP A 68 4.48 -21.97 -3.68
CA TRP A 68 5.33 -21.40 -4.73
C TRP A 68 6.70 -22.09 -4.81
N ALA A 69 7.37 -22.34 -3.67
CA ALA A 69 8.65 -23.03 -3.62
C ALA A 69 8.57 -24.45 -4.20
N LYS A 70 7.48 -25.17 -3.92
CA LYS A 70 7.20 -26.48 -4.54
C LYS A 70 7.01 -26.37 -6.06
N GLN A 71 6.26 -25.36 -6.52
CA GLN A 71 6.06 -25.11 -7.95
C GLN A 71 7.37 -24.79 -8.68
N ARG A 72 8.28 -24.04 -8.04
CA ARG A 72 9.62 -23.75 -8.58
C ARG A 72 10.56 -24.95 -8.59
N SER A 73 10.18 -26.06 -7.95
CA SER A 73 11.01 -27.27 -7.83
C SER A 73 12.41 -26.95 -7.30
N LEU A 74 12.47 -26.20 -6.19
CA LEU A 74 13.75 -25.82 -5.56
C LEU A 74 14.52 -27.06 -5.10
N ASP A 75 15.85 -26.95 -5.10
CA ASP A 75 16.74 -27.96 -4.52
C ASP A 75 16.69 -27.95 -2.99
N GLU A 76 17.29 -28.95 -2.34
CA GLU A 76 17.26 -29.09 -0.88
C GLU A 76 17.78 -27.83 -0.15
N ALA A 77 18.83 -27.22 -0.70
CA ALA A 77 19.39 -25.97 -0.17
C ALA A 77 18.41 -24.79 -0.31
N GLY A 78 17.75 -24.65 -1.46
CA GLY A 78 16.72 -23.64 -1.69
C GLY A 78 15.50 -23.83 -0.80
N THR A 79 15.01 -25.06 -0.65
CA THR A 79 13.90 -25.39 0.25
C THR A 79 14.23 -25.03 1.70
N LEU A 80 15.42 -25.43 2.18
CA LEU A 80 15.85 -25.12 3.55
C LEU A 80 15.96 -23.60 3.81
N LYS A 81 16.44 -22.83 2.83
CA LYS A 81 16.46 -21.36 2.91
C LYS A 81 15.05 -20.79 3.07
N VAL A 82 14.10 -21.25 2.26
CA VAL A 82 12.70 -20.80 2.32
C VAL A 82 12.08 -21.14 3.68
N GLU A 83 12.26 -22.37 4.16
CA GLU A 83 11.74 -22.81 5.47
C GLU A 83 12.34 -22.01 6.63
N THR A 84 13.65 -21.72 6.58
CA THR A 84 14.33 -20.87 7.57
C THR A 84 13.76 -19.45 7.58
N LEU A 85 13.46 -18.91 6.40
CA LEU A 85 12.84 -17.60 6.26
C LEU A 85 11.37 -17.60 6.67
N TRP A 86 10.70 -18.74 6.83
CA TRP A 86 9.27 -18.85 7.17
C TRP A 86 9.00 -19.96 8.21
N PRO A 87 9.52 -19.81 9.45
CA PRO A 87 9.31 -20.78 10.51
C PRO A 87 7.84 -20.89 10.88
N GLU A 88 7.46 -22.04 11.46
CA GLU A 88 6.13 -22.20 12.03
C GLU A 88 5.92 -21.20 13.18
N PRO A 89 4.74 -20.56 13.26
CA PRO A 89 4.44 -19.69 14.38
C PRO A 89 4.48 -20.50 15.68
N ALA A 90 5.34 -20.08 16.61
CA ALA A 90 5.56 -20.78 17.87
C ALA A 90 4.32 -20.78 18.78
N ASP A 91 3.40 -19.82 18.59
CA ASP A 91 2.17 -19.66 19.38
C ASP A 91 0.98 -19.24 18.50
N LYS A 92 -0.25 -19.52 18.97
CA LYS A 92 -1.52 -19.07 18.35
C LYS A 92 -1.72 -17.55 18.39
N GLU A 93 -0.90 -16.84 19.15
CA GLU A 93 -0.80 -15.37 19.20
C GLU A 93 0.27 -14.85 18.21
N ALA A 94 0.45 -15.56 17.10
CA ALA A 94 1.37 -15.19 16.04
C ALA A 94 1.17 -13.71 15.68
N GLN A 95 2.23 -12.94 15.97
CA GLN A 95 2.34 -11.49 15.81
C GLN A 95 1.53 -10.97 14.62
N GLU A 96 0.78 -9.89 14.82
CA GLU A 96 0.26 -9.06 13.72
C GLU A 96 1.46 -8.50 12.93
N VAL A 97 1.97 -9.29 11.98
CA VAL A 97 3.01 -8.84 11.06
C VAL A 97 2.34 -7.90 10.07
N ALA A 98 2.83 -6.67 9.97
CA ALA A 98 2.30 -5.71 9.03
C ALA A 98 2.42 -6.25 7.59
N SER A 99 1.40 -6.02 6.75
CA SER A 99 1.38 -6.52 5.36
C SER A 99 2.59 -6.07 4.55
N ALA A 100 3.09 -4.87 4.80
CA ALA A 100 4.29 -4.33 4.16
C ALA A 100 5.57 -5.12 4.51
N GLU A 101 5.64 -5.68 5.71
CA GLU A 101 6.73 -6.56 6.15
C GLU A 101 6.61 -7.94 5.50
N LEU A 102 5.38 -8.44 5.31
CA LEU A 102 5.14 -9.68 4.56
C LEU A 102 5.60 -9.54 3.10
N LEU A 103 5.29 -8.42 2.45
CA LEU A 103 5.77 -8.16 1.09
C LEU A 103 7.31 -8.12 1.01
N GLU A 104 7.97 -7.46 1.97
CA GLU A 104 9.43 -7.41 2.05
C GLU A 104 10.04 -8.80 2.22
N ARG A 105 9.44 -9.61 3.10
CA ARG A 105 9.86 -10.98 3.37
C ARG A 105 9.68 -11.88 2.15
N VAL A 106 8.56 -11.76 1.44
CA VAL A 106 8.31 -12.50 0.19
C VAL A 106 9.35 -12.14 -0.87
N ALA A 107 9.59 -10.85 -1.11
CA ALA A 107 10.59 -10.41 -2.08
C ALA A 107 12.00 -10.92 -1.71
N THR A 108 12.38 -10.84 -0.43
CA THR A 108 13.65 -11.36 0.09
C THR A 108 13.76 -12.88 -0.06
N THR A 109 12.65 -13.61 0.11
CA THR A 109 12.61 -15.07 -0.04
C THR A 109 12.83 -15.48 -1.49
N ILE A 110 12.17 -14.80 -2.43
CA ILE A 110 12.36 -15.07 -3.86
C ILE A 110 13.82 -14.75 -4.26
N ALA A 111 14.35 -13.60 -3.83
CA ALA A 111 15.74 -13.21 -4.07
C ALA A 111 16.79 -14.18 -3.47
N ALA A 112 16.45 -14.94 -2.43
CA ALA A 112 17.40 -15.87 -1.81
C ALA A 112 17.66 -17.15 -2.65
N VAL A 113 16.78 -17.42 -3.63
CA VAL A 113 16.79 -18.63 -4.46
C VAL A 113 16.72 -18.35 -5.97
N ASP A 114 16.56 -17.08 -6.38
CA ASP A 114 16.50 -16.65 -7.78
C ASP A 114 17.41 -15.43 -8.00
N GLU A 115 18.42 -15.58 -8.87
CA GLU A 115 19.43 -14.54 -9.10
C GLU A 115 18.88 -13.29 -9.79
N ASP A 116 17.86 -13.43 -10.65
CA ASP A 116 17.24 -12.29 -11.33
C ASP A 116 16.45 -11.46 -10.33
N ALA A 117 15.67 -12.13 -9.48
CA ALA A 117 14.96 -11.48 -8.39
C ALA A 117 15.93 -10.84 -7.38
N ALA A 118 17.08 -11.47 -7.11
CA ALA A 118 18.12 -10.88 -6.25
C ALA A 118 18.63 -9.53 -6.79
N ARG A 119 18.87 -9.43 -8.09
CA ARG A 119 19.29 -8.16 -8.73
C ARG A 119 18.21 -7.09 -8.62
N LEU A 120 16.94 -7.45 -8.84
CA LEU A 120 15.81 -6.53 -8.68
C LEU A 120 15.67 -6.03 -7.24
N VAL A 121 15.74 -6.93 -6.25
CA VAL A 121 15.61 -6.58 -4.83
C VAL A 121 16.77 -5.68 -4.39
N GLU A 122 17.99 -6.00 -4.81
CA GLU A 122 19.15 -5.17 -4.50
C GLU A 122 19.04 -3.76 -5.11
N GLN A 123 18.53 -3.65 -6.34
CA GLN A 123 18.23 -2.35 -6.93
C GLN A 123 17.23 -1.55 -6.09
N CYS A 124 16.18 -2.20 -5.59
CA CYS A 124 15.17 -1.53 -4.75
C CYS A 124 15.70 -1.09 -3.38
N ARG A 125 16.85 -1.61 -2.94
CA ARG A 125 17.53 -1.14 -1.73
C ARG A 125 18.35 0.13 -1.96
N SER A 126 18.63 0.48 -3.22
CA SER A 126 19.29 1.74 -3.54
C SER A 126 18.38 2.95 -3.24
N ILE A 127 18.97 3.97 -2.61
CA ILE A 127 18.32 5.25 -2.32
C ILE A 127 18.03 6.04 -3.60
N LYS A 128 18.83 5.84 -4.66
CA LYS A 128 18.69 6.57 -5.93
C LYS A 128 18.47 5.60 -7.08
N PRO A 129 17.50 5.86 -7.96
CA PRO A 129 17.33 5.08 -9.17
C PRO A 129 18.52 5.33 -10.12
N PRO A 130 18.94 4.33 -10.91
CA PRO A 130 19.88 4.55 -11.98
C PRO A 130 19.29 5.51 -13.04
N LEU A 131 20.17 6.20 -13.78
CA LEU A 131 19.73 7.08 -14.87
C LEU A 131 18.99 6.31 -15.97
N VAL A 132 19.42 5.07 -16.22
CA VAL A 132 18.77 4.13 -17.14
C VAL A 132 18.24 2.97 -16.30
N MET A 133 16.94 2.77 -16.36
CA MET A 133 16.29 1.67 -15.65
C MET A 133 16.60 0.35 -16.37
N PRO A 134 17.10 -0.68 -15.68
CA PRO A 134 17.22 -2.00 -16.26
C PRO A 134 15.82 -2.58 -16.50
N GLU A 135 15.70 -3.35 -17.58
CA GLU A 135 14.52 -4.17 -17.81
C GLU A 135 14.62 -5.44 -16.96
N HIS A 136 13.50 -5.83 -16.36
CA HIS A 136 13.40 -7.03 -15.52
C HIS A 136 12.46 -8.01 -16.20
N GLU A 137 13.01 -8.87 -17.07
CA GLU A 137 12.23 -9.86 -17.85
C GLU A 137 11.40 -10.77 -16.96
N LEU A 138 11.90 -11.10 -15.77
CA LEU A 138 11.21 -11.91 -14.77
C LEU A 138 9.81 -11.38 -14.38
N LEU A 139 9.55 -10.08 -14.55
CA LEU A 139 8.27 -9.46 -14.20
C LEU A 139 7.19 -9.71 -15.26
N VAL A 140 7.58 -10.07 -16.47
CA VAL A 140 6.70 -10.29 -17.64
C VAL A 140 6.80 -11.71 -18.20
N ASP A 141 7.66 -12.55 -17.63
CA ASP A 141 7.85 -13.94 -18.03
C ASP A 141 6.68 -14.82 -17.55
N ASP A 142 5.71 -15.04 -18.44
CA ASP A 142 4.51 -15.84 -18.17
C ASP A 142 4.80 -17.30 -17.82
N THR A 143 6.02 -17.80 -18.03
CA THR A 143 6.43 -19.15 -17.61
C THR A 143 6.68 -19.27 -16.11
N ARG A 144 6.92 -18.14 -15.42
CA ARG A 144 7.09 -18.12 -13.96
C ARG A 144 5.74 -18.30 -13.23
N PRO A 145 5.75 -18.65 -11.93
CA PRO A 145 4.53 -18.60 -11.13
C PRO A 145 3.97 -17.17 -11.00
N GLU A 146 2.66 -17.01 -11.09
CA GLU A 146 1.98 -15.72 -10.90
C GLU A 146 2.28 -15.10 -9.53
N PHE A 147 2.34 -15.92 -8.48
CA PHE A 147 2.68 -15.46 -7.12
C PHE A 147 4.01 -14.70 -7.09
N GLU A 148 5.02 -15.21 -7.80
CA GLU A 148 6.34 -14.58 -7.90
C GLU A 148 6.26 -13.25 -8.64
N ARG A 149 5.69 -13.28 -9.86
CA ARG A 149 5.59 -12.09 -10.72
C ARG A 149 4.80 -10.98 -10.05
N HIS A 150 3.61 -11.29 -9.54
CA HIS A 150 2.71 -10.28 -8.99
C HIS A 150 3.30 -9.58 -7.76
N ASN A 151 3.91 -10.34 -6.85
CA ASN A 151 4.52 -9.75 -5.65
C ASN A 151 5.81 -8.98 -5.97
N LEU A 152 6.64 -9.44 -6.92
CA LEU A 152 7.80 -8.67 -7.36
C LEU A 152 7.40 -7.40 -8.14
N ARG A 153 6.35 -7.47 -8.97
CA ARG A 153 5.76 -6.29 -9.63
C ARG A 153 5.26 -5.27 -8.60
N LEU A 154 4.57 -5.72 -7.54
CA LEU A 154 4.14 -4.85 -6.45
C LEU A 154 5.33 -4.22 -5.70
N TYR A 155 6.30 -5.05 -5.33
CA TYR A 155 7.50 -4.62 -4.62
C TYR A 155 8.28 -3.56 -5.40
N TYR A 156 8.50 -3.81 -6.69
CA TYR A 156 9.19 -2.89 -7.59
C TYR A 156 8.36 -1.65 -7.89
N GLY A 157 7.07 -1.81 -8.15
CA GLY A 157 6.13 -0.71 -8.39
C GLY A 157 6.09 0.29 -7.24
N ARG A 158 6.10 -0.20 -5.98
CA ARG A 158 6.23 0.62 -4.77
C ARG A 158 7.51 1.46 -4.80
N TRP A 159 8.67 0.83 -5.04
CA TRP A 159 9.95 1.53 -5.09
C TRP A 159 10.01 2.57 -6.23
N LEU A 160 9.46 2.25 -7.41
CA LEU A 160 9.37 3.17 -8.54
C LEU A 160 8.56 4.44 -8.19
N ALA A 161 7.39 4.26 -7.57
CA ALA A 161 6.56 5.39 -7.16
C ALA A 161 7.25 6.27 -6.10
N GLN A 162 7.94 5.68 -5.13
CA GLN A 162 8.73 6.40 -4.12
C GLN A 162 9.86 7.24 -4.75
N ASN A 163 10.35 6.83 -5.93
CA ASN A 163 11.39 7.52 -6.69
C ASN A 163 10.85 8.43 -7.80
N ARG A 164 9.56 8.80 -7.77
CA ARG A 164 8.88 9.66 -8.76
C ARG A 164 8.84 9.08 -10.18
N LEU A 165 9.14 7.79 -10.37
CA LEU A 165 9.03 7.04 -11.64
C LEU A 165 7.59 6.56 -11.82
N ILE A 166 6.65 7.51 -11.92
CA ILE A 166 5.21 7.27 -11.85
C ILE A 166 4.70 6.42 -13.03
N ASP A 167 5.15 6.69 -14.25
CA ASP A 167 4.71 5.93 -15.43
C ASP A 167 5.19 4.46 -15.37
N GLU A 168 6.42 4.24 -14.93
CA GLU A 168 6.99 2.91 -14.77
C GLU A 168 6.30 2.16 -13.64
N SER A 169 6.05 2.84 -12.51
CA SER A 169 5.29 2.27 -11.39
C SER A 169 3.92 1.82 -11.86
N LEU A 170 3.18 2.68 -12.56
CA LEU A 170 1.87 2.31 -13.08
C LEU A 170 1.96 1.13 -14.05
N LYS A 171 2.95 1.07 -14.95
CA LYS A 171 3.16 -0.10 -15.82
C LYS A 171 3.30 -1.40 -15.02
N GLN A 172 3.97 -1.36 -13.86
CA GLN A 172 4.12 -2.54 -13.01
C GLN A 172 2.85 -2.86 -12.22
N LEU A 173 2.08 -1.86 -11.79
CA LEU A 173 0.90 -2.05 -10.94
C LEU A 173 -0.41 -2.24 -11.73
N ASP A 174 -0.45 -1.88 -13.00
CA ASP A 174 -1.66 -1.96 -13.83
C ASP A 174 -2.08 -3.43 -14.03
N GLY A 175 -3.39 -3.68 -13.94
CA GLY A 175 -3.98 -5.01 -14.03
C GLY A 175 -3.81 -5.91 -12.79
N LEU A 176 -2.93 -5.57 -11.83
CA LEU A 176 -2.89 -6.28 -10.55
C LEU A 176 -4.13 -5.98 -9.72
N LYS A 177 -4.70 -7.01 -9.11
CA LYS A 177 -5.85 -6.92 -8.20
C LYS A 177 -5.45 -7.27 -6.77
N PRO A 178 -6.25 -6.84 -5.76
CA PRO A 178 -6.00 -7.17 -4.36
C PRO A 178 -5.71 -8.64 -4.08
N GLU A 179 -6.44 -9.56 -4.71
CA GLU A 179 -6.29 -11.00 -4.54
C GLU A 179 -4.99 -11.58 -5.14
N ASN A 180 -4.28 -10.83 -5.97
CA ASN A 180 -3.06 -11.29 -6.64
C ASN A 180 -1.80 -11.15 -5.78
N VAL A 181 -1.86 -10.42 -4.67
CA VAL A 181 -0.69 -9.96 -3.92
C VAL A 181 -0.84 -10.19 -2.41
N VAL A 182 0.29 -10.24 -1.72
CA VAL A 182 0.32 -10.44 -0.25
C VAL A 182 0.10 -9.14 0.54
N ASP A 183 0.20 -7.98 -0.12
CA ASP A 183 -0.05 -6.67 0.49
C ASP A 183 -1.00 -5.80 -0.36
N PRO A 184 -2.31 -6.10 -0.31
CA PRO A 184 -3.31 -5.39 -1.11
C PRO A 184 -3.43 -3.90 -0.77
N ALA A 185 -3.17 -3.53 0.49
CA ALA A 185 -3.19 -2.15 0.92
C ALA A 185 -2.13 -1.31 0.21
N THR A 186 -0.89 -1.84 0.09
CA THR A 186 0.18 -1.19 -0.67
C THR A 186 -0.17 -1.12 -2.16
N LEU A 187 -0.76 -2.16 -2.74
CA LEU A 187 -1.17 -2.14 -4.14
C LEU A 187 -2.15 -1.00 -4.42
N LEU A 188 -3.28 -0.96 -3.71
CA LEU A 188 -4.33 0.03 -3.92
C LEU A 188 -3.84 1.45 -3.62
N PHE A 189 -3.01 1.61 -2.59
CA PHE A 189 -2.41 2.89 -2.26
C PHE A 189 -1.52 3.41 -3.40
N TYR A 190 -0.59 2.59 -3.89
CA TYR A 190 0.34 3.04 -4.93
C TYR A 190 -0.30 3.14 -6.32
N GLN A 191 -1.33 2.33 -6.64
CA GLN A 191 -2.17 2.56 -7.81
C GLN A 191 -2.85 3.94 -7.72
N SER A 192 -3.45 4.26 -6.57
CA SER A 192 -4.07 5.57 -6.33
C SER A 192 -3.06 6.71 -6.46
N VAL A 193 -1.86 6.58 -5.88
CA VAL A 193 -0.79 7.58 -6.00
C VAL A 193 -0.41 7.81 -7.46
N CYS A 194 -0.29 6.74 -8.25
CA CYS A 194 0.04 6.86 -9.66
C CYS A 194 -1.07 7.57 -10.45
N HIS A 195 -2.33 7.17 -10.26
CA HIS A 195 -3.46 7.78 -10.96
C HIS A 195 -3.66 9.24 -10.55
N HIS A 196 -3.50 9.58 -9.27
CA HIS A 196 -3.55 10.96 -8.77
C HIS A 196 -2.48 11.83 -9.44
N ARG A 197 -1.23 11.34 -9.47
CA ARG A 197 -0.11 12.06 -10.10
C ARG A 197 -0.24 12.23 -11.61
N LEU A 198 -1.00 11.36 -12.26
CA LEU A 198 -1.31 11.43 -13.69
C LEU A 198 -2.65 12.12 -13.99
N LEU A 199 -3.32 12.66 -12.98
CA LEU A 199 -4.64 13.30 -13.06
C LEU A 199 -5.74 12.40 -13.67
N ASP A 200 -5.58 11.08 -13.54
CA ASP A 200 -6.57 10.09 -13.99
C ASP A 200 -7.64 9.91 -12.91
N LYS A 201 -8.56 10.88 -12.85
CA LYS A 201 -9.64 10.94 -11.85
C LYS A 201 -10.52 9.69 -11.88
N ASP A 202 -10.81 9.19 -13.06
CA ASP A 202 -11.72 8.06 -13.28
C ASP A 202 -11.16 6.75 -12.73
N LYS A 203 -9.83 6.58 -12.71
CA LYS A 203 -9.18 5.43 -12.07
C LYS A 203 -8.78 5.69 -10.61
N CYS A 204 -8.40 6.92 -10.27
CA CYS A 204 -7.93 7.25 -8.93
C CYS A 204 -9.05 7.16 -7.88
N LEU A 205 -10.22 7.73 -8.15
CA LEU A 205 -11.30 7.75 -7.14
C LEU A 205 -11.83 6.35 -6.81
N PRO A 206 -12.05 5.44 -7.77
CA PRO A 206 -12.40 4.06 -7.45
C PRO A 206 -11.32 3.30 -6.67
N ALA A 207 -10.04 3.47 -7.03
CA ALA A 207 -8.94 2.83 -6.31
C ALA A 207 -8.83 3.32 -4.85
N LEU A 208 -9.03 4.63 -4.63
CA LEU A 208 -9.10 5.21 -3.29
C LEU A 208 -10.32 4.67 -2.52
N ALA A 209 -11.50 4.65 -3.15
CA ALA A 209 -12.70 4.10 -2.52
C ALA A 209 -12.50 2.64 -2.11
N GLN A 210 -11.88 1.82 -2.96
CA GLN A 210 -11.57 0.43 -2.65
C GLN A 210 -10.57 0.31 -1.49
N LEU A 211 -9.47 1.10 -1.48
CA LEU A 211 -8.53 1.13 -0.36
C LEU A 211 -9.23 1.45 0.97
N MET A 212 -10.17 2.39 0.93
CA MET A 212 -10.88 2.90 2.10
C MET A 212 -11.95 1.94 2.65
N GLU A 213 -12.28 0.85 1.95
CA GLU A 213 -13.16 -0.21 2.47
C GLU A 213 -12.61 -0.85 3.77
N ASN A 214 -11.29 -0.75 3.99
CA ASN A 214 -10.57 -1.29 5.14
C ASN A 214 -9.80 -0.19 5.93
N ASP A 215 -10.33 1.04 6.00
CA ASP A 215 -9.67 2.20 6.66
C ASP A 215 -9.13 1.91 8.07
N SER A 216 -9.82 1.08 8.85
CA SER A 216 -9.45 0.75 10.22
C SER A 216 -8.24 -0.18 10.36
N VAL A 217 -7.88 -0.93 9.30
CA VAL A 217 -6.82 -1.96 9.35
C VAL A 217 -5.62 -1.64 8.45
N ILE A 218 -5.73 -0.63 7.59
CA ILE A 218 -4.60 -0.17 6.77
C ILE A 218 -3.63 0.72 7.55
N PRO A 219 -2.36 0.86 7.11
CA PRO A 219 -1.43 1.80 7.72
C PRO A 219 -2.00 3.23 7.76
N ARG A 220 -1.96 3.89 8.94
CA ARG A 220 -2.50 5.25 9.16
C ARG A 220 -2.02 6.30 8.14
N ARG A 221 -0.78 6.16 7.68
CA ARG A 221 -0.21 7.03 6.64
C ARG A 221 -0.94 6.89 5.30
N TYR A 222 -1.34 5.68 4.92
CA TYR A 222 -2.09 5.43 3.69
C TYR A 222 -3.48 6.02 3.80
N ALA A 223 -4.20 5.75 4.90
CA ALA A 223 -5.51 6.32 5.17
C ALA A 223 -5.52 7.86 5.11
N THR A 224 -4.56 8.50 5.80
CA THR A 224 -4.45 9.97 5.83
C THR A 224 -4.21 10.53 4.42
N VAL A 225 -3.23 9.99 3.70
CA VAL A 225 -2.88 10.47 2.36
C VAL A 225 -3.99 10.18 1.35
N ALA A 226 -4.67 9.03 1.45
CA ALA A 226 -5.80 8.68 0.61
C ALA A 226 -6.97 9.67 0.77
N LYS A 227 -7.32 10.04 2.00
CA LYS A 227 -8.34 11.07 2.29
C LYS A 227 -7.95 12.43 1.70
N LEU A 228 -6.69 12.81 1.81
CA LEU A 228 -6.17 14.06 1.22
C LEU A 228 -6.24 14.01 -0.31
N MET A 229 -5.79 12.94 -0.94
CA MET A 229 -5.86 12.76 -2.40
C MET A 229 -7.30 12.77 -2.91
N GLU A 230 -8.23 12.15 -2.18
CA GLU A 230 -9.64 12.13 -2.54
C GLU A 230 -10.25 13.54 -2.46
N ALA A 231 -10.00 14.25 -1.37
CA ALA A 231 -10.47 15.62 -1.17
C ALA A 231 -9.85 16.60 -2.18
N ASP A 232 -8.60 16.37 -2.58
CA ASP A 232 -7.87 17.14 -3.57
C ASP A 232 -8.39 16.92 -5.00
N LEU A 233 -8.67 15.67 -5.37
CA LEU A 233 -9.03 15.31 -6.75
C LEU A 233 -10.52 15.44 -7.06
N LYS A 234 -11.40 15.28 -6.07
CA LYS A 234 -12.86 15.46 -6.22
C LYS A 234 -13.27 16.79 -6.83
N PRO A 235 -12.78 17.97 -6.36
CA PRO A 235 -13.18 19.26 -6.90
C PRO A 235 -12.49 19.62 -8.21
N LEU A 236 -11.48 18.86 -8.66
CA LEU A 236 -10.74 19.14 -9.88
C LEU A 236 -11.68 19.19 -11.08
N LYS A 237 -11.66 20.33 -11.79
CA LYS A 237 -12.46 20.61 -12.99
C LYS A 237 -11.59 20.51 -14.22
N THR A 238 -12.12 19.87 -15.27
CA THR A 238 -11.52 19.87 -16.60
C THR A 238 -11.46 21.29 -17.15
N ASP A 239 -10.37 21.60 -17.85
CA ASP A 239 -10.05 22.92 -18.43
C ASP A 239 -10.01 24.04 -17.39
N SER A 240 -9.67 23.73 -16.13
CA SER A 240 -9.43 24.75 -15.10
C SER A 240 -7.96 25.10 -14.96
N LEU A 241 -7.68 26.28 -14.41
CA LEU A 241 -6.30 26.72 -14.14
C LEU A 241 -5.57 25.76 -13.17
N ASP A 242 -6.30 25.17 -12.22
CA ASP A 242 -5.77 24.15 -11.31
C ASP A 242 -5.33 22.88 -12.07
N GLU A 243 -6.14 22.41 -13.03
CA GLU A 243 -5.75 21.30 -13.90
C GLU A 243 -4.50 21.64 -14.73
N VAL A 244 -4.45 22.84 -15.31
CA VAL A 244 -3.29 23.30 -16.08
C VAL A 244 -2.02 23.34 -15.22
N SER A 245 -2.09 23.89 -13.99
CA SER A 245 -0.96 23.93 -13.08
C SER A 245 -0.42 22.52 -12.78
N ARG A 246 -1.30 21.56 -12.54
CA ARG A 246 -0.91 20.18 -12.25
C ARG A 246 -0.31 19.46 -13.46
N LEU A 247 -0.82 19.75 -14.67
CA LEU A 247 -0.22 19.25 -15.91
C LEU A 247 1.19 19.81 -16.11
N MET A 248 1.40 21.09 -15.81
CA MET A 248 2.73 21.71 -15.84
C MET A 248 3.70 21.05 -14.83
N ASP A 249 3.23 20.74 -13.61
CA ASP A 249 4.02 20.00 -12.63
C ASP A 249 4.39 18.57 -13.11
N ASP A 250 3.46 17.88 -13.80
CA ASP A 250 3.70 16.57 -14.42
C ASP A 250 4.77 16.65 -15.52
N ILE A 251 4.68 17.68 -16.39
CA ILE A 251 5.67 17.96 -17.43
C ILE A 251 7.04 18.21 -16.80
N GLN A 252 7.12 19.07 -15.78
CA GLN A 252 8.37 19.34 -15.08
C GLN A 252 8.98 18.07 -14.51
N ARG A 253 8.19 17.23 -13.82
CA ARG A 253 8.67 15.94 -13.30
C ARG A 253 9.27 15.08 -14.40
N ARG A 254 8.64 15.02 -15.58
CA ARG A 254 9.14 14.22 -16.71
C ARG A 254 10.44 14.79 -17.27
N LEU A 255 10.54 16.11 -17.39
CA LEU A 255 11.76 16.78 -17.84
C LEU A 255 12.92 16.60 -16.84
N ASP A 256 12.66 16.64 -15.53
CA ASP A 256 13.65 16.31 -14.48
C ASP A 256 14.22 14.88 -14.65
N LEU A 257 13.42 13.97 -15.20
CA LEU A 257 13.81 12.59 -15.51
C LEU A 257 14.41 12.44 -16.93
N ALA A 258 14.80 13.55 -17.56
CA ALA A 258 15.32 13.62 -18.93
C ALA A 258 14.37 13.05 -20.00
N ARG A 259 13.05 13.13 -19.76
CA ARG A 259 12.03 12.66 -20.71
C ARG A 259 11.46 13.83 -21.51
N ALA A 260 11.95 14.01 -22.73
CA ALA A 260 11.49 15.02 -23.68
C ALA A 260 10.74 14.41 -24.90
N GLY A 261 10.29 13.16 -24.78
CA GLY A 261 9.68 12.42 -25.89
C GLY A 261 8.30 12.93 -26.32
N LYS A 262 7.70 12.25 -27.31
CA LYS A 262 6.38 12.61 -27.90
C LYS A 262 5.26 12.79 -26.87
N LYS A 263 5.25 11.99 -25.80
CA LYS A 263 4.25 12.09 -24.74
C LYS A 263 4.30 13.44 -24.03
N VAL A 264 5.50 13.91 -23.67
CA VAL A 264 5.69 15.20 -22.97
C VAL A 264 5.31 16.35 -23.88
N ARG A 265 5.77 16.33 -25.13
CA ARG A 265 5.41 17.34 -26.13
C ARG A 265 3.90 17.47 -26.33
N LYS A 266 3.19 16.34 -26.38
CA LYS A 266 1.73 16.35 -26.47
C LYS A 266 1.08 17.01 -25.24
N GLN A 267 1.55 16.69 -24.04
CA GLN A 267 1.04 17.33 -22.81
C GLN A 267 1.31 18.85 -22.81
N GLU A 268 2.49 19.28 -23.28
CA GLU A 268 2.80 20.70 -23.43
C GLU A 268 1.87 21.39 -24.44
N ASP A 269 1.58 20.75 -25.57
CA ASP A 269 0.62 21.24 -26.58
C ASP A 269 -0.80 21.32 -25.98
N ASP A 270 -1.23 20.30 -25.22
CA ASP A 270 -2.54 20.26 -24.55
C ASP A 270 -2.67 21.40 -23.51
N VAL A 271 -1.60 21.71 -22.76
CA VAL A 271 -1.55 22.85 -21.83
C VAL A 271 -1.70 24.18 -22.57
N ILE A 272 -0.98 24.37 -23.68
CA ILE A 272 -1.08 25.60 -24.48
C ILE A 272 -2.50 25.78 -25.02
N ALA A 273 -3.13 24.71 -25.52
CA ALA A 273 -4.51 24.75 -26.01
C ALA A 273 -5.52 25.13 -24.90
N LYS A 274 -5.35 24.59 -23.69
CA LYS A 274 -6.18 24.97 -22.53
C LYS A 274 -6.00 26.43 -22.14
N LEU A 275 -4.76 26.92 -22.12
CA LEU A 275 -4.46 28.34 -21.84
C LEU A 275 -5.06 29.26 -22.91
N ASP A 276 -4.97 28.90 -24.19
CA ASP A 276 -5.56 29.68 -25.29
C ASP A 276 -7.08 29.80 -25.12
N LYS A 277 -7.76 28.69 -24.79
CA LYS A 277 -9.20 28.71 -24.49
C LYS A 277 -9.55 29.63 -23.32
N MET A 278 -8.80 29.56 -22.21
CA MET A 278 -9.03 30.44 -21.05
C MET A 278 -8.82 31.92 -21.40
N ILE A 279 -7.79 32.23 -22.19
CA ILE A 279 -7.49 33.59 -22.65
C ILE A 279 -8.66 34.10 -23.50
N GLU A 280 -9.15 33.32 -24.46
CA GLU A 280 -10.29 33.69 -25.29
C GLU A 280 -11.57 33.94 -24.48
N GLU A 281 -11.84 33.13 -23.45
CA GLU A 281 -12.99 33.29 -22.57
C GLU A 281 -12.88 34.59 -21.73
N LEU A 282 -11.70 34.88 -21.18
CA LEU A 282 -11.47 36.10 -20.40
C LEU A 282 -11.45 37.37 -21.27
N GLU A 283 -10.95 37.31 -22.50
CA GLU A 283 -11.02 38.43 -23.45
C GLU A 283 -12.46 38.80 -23.77
N LYS A 284 -13.33 37.81 -23.97
CA LYS A 284 -14.77 38.04 -24.18
C LYS A 284 -15.41 38.67 -22.95
N GLN A 285 -15.05 38.21 -21.75
CA GLN A 285 -15.56 38.81 -20.50
C GLN A 285 -15.08 40.26 -20.32
N GLN A 286 -13.81 40.54 -20.60
CA GLN A 286 -13.24 41.89 -20.53
C GLN A 286 -13.89 42.86 -21.53
N GLN A 287 -14.23 42.40 -22.73
CA GLN A 287 -14.95 43.22 -23.71
C GLN A 287 -16.37 43.57 -23.24
N GLN A 288 -17.00 42.68 -22.45
CA GLN A 288 -18.34 42.90 -21.89
C GLN A 288 -18.32 43.67 -20.57
N GLN A 289 -17.24 43.57 -19.79
CA GLN A 289 -17.08 44.14 -18.45
C GLN A 289 -15.72 44.82 -18.34
N GLN A 290 -15.70 46.15 -18.14
CA GLN A 290 -14.48 46.93 -17.90
C GLN A 290 -13.98 46.75 -16.45
N ASP A 291 -13.61 45.52 -16.08
CA ASP A 291 -12.99 45.21 -14.78
C ASP A 291 -11.45 45.22 -14.88
N PRO A 292 -10.75 46.11 -14.16
CA PRO A 292 -9.28 46.11 -14.07
C PRO A 292 -8.68 44.79 -13.57
N GLY A 293 -9.41 44.00 -12.77
CA GLY A 293 -8.96 42.68 -12.30
C GLY A 293 -8.76 41.68 -13.45
N LEU A 294 -9.69 41.69 -14.42
CA LEU A 294 -9.60 40.84 -15.63
C LEU A 294 -8.39 41.21 -16.51
N VAL A 295 -8.01 42.48 -16.56
CA VAL A 295 -6.84 42.95 -17.34
C VAL A 295 -5.55 42.29 -16.85
N ASN A 296 -5.36 42.26 -15.52
CA ASN A 296 -4.15 41.69 -14.92
C ASN A 296 -4.11 40.16 -15.11
N GLN A 297 -5.22 39.46 -14.85
CA GLN A 297 -5.31 38.01 -15.04
C GLN A 297 -5.04 37.60 -16.49
N LEU A 298 -5.57 38.36 -17.46
CA LEU A 298 -5.34 38.13 -18.86
C LEU A 298 -3.86 38.29 -19.25
N ALA A 299 -3.18 39.30 -18.68
CA ALA A 299 -1.75 39.51 -18.91
C ALA A 299 -0.90 38.34 -18.35
N GLU A 300 -1.23 37.86 -17.15
CA GLU A 300 -0.56 36.71 -16.53
C GLU A 300 -0.72 35.44 -17.38
N LEU A 301 -1.95 35.11 -17.81
CA LEU A 301 -2.20 33.93 -18.62
C LEU A 301 -1.49 34.00 -19.98
N LYS A 302 -1.47 35.16 -20.63
CA LYS A 302 -0.72 35.38 -21.87
C LYS A 302 0.79 35.18 -21.66
N MET A 303 1.33 35.64 -20.53
CA MET A 303 2.73 35.42 -20.18
C MET A 303 3.03 33.94 -19.94
N ILE A 304 2.22 33.23 -19.14
CA ILE A 304 2.36 31.79 -18.88
C ILE A 304 2.31 31.01 -20.21
N ARG A 305 1.34 31.32 -21.07
CA ARG A 305 1.20 30.72 -22.41
C ARG A 305 2.43 30.96 -23.29
N SER A 306 3.02 32.16 -23.24
CA SER A 306 4.25 32.48 -23.97
C SER A 306 5.46 31.66 -23.45
N LEU A 307 5.62 31.57 -22.13
CA LEU A 307 6.67 30.76 -21.50
C LEU A 307 6.53 29.28 -21.86
N GLN A 308 5.31 28.74 -21.81
CA GLN A 308 5.07 27.34 -22.18
C GLN A 308 5.39 27.06 -23.65
N ASN A 309 5.09 27.99 -24.55
CA ASN A 309 5.51 27.90 -25.96
C ASN A 309 7.05 27.92 -26.12
N GLN A 310 7.77 28.64 -25.27
CA GLN A 310 9.23 28.61 -25.28
C GLN A 310 9.76 27.27 -24.77
N ILE A 311 9.23 26.75 -23.66
CA ILE A 311 9.59 25.43 -23.12
C ILE A 311 9.35 24.35 -24.16
N ASN A 312 8.16 24.31 -24.77
CA ASN A 312 7.82 23.33 -25.80
C ASN A 312 8.79 23.35 -27.00
N ARG A 313 9.20 24.55 -27.44
CA ARG A 313 10.23 24.69 -28.50
C ARG A 313 11.58 24.11 -28.07
N LEU A 314 12.01 24.34 -26.83
CA LEU A 314 13.25 23.78 -26.30
C LEU A 314 13.15 22.25 -26.15
N THR A 315 12.04 21.74 -25.62
CA THR A 315 11.76 20.30 -25.50
C THR A 315 11.85 19.60 -26.87
N ARG A 316 11.37 20.24 -27.94
CA ARG A 316 11.49 19.73 -29.33
C ARG A 316 12.92 19.76 -29.89
N GLN A 317 13.81 20.61 -29.37
CA GLN A 317 15.20 20.66 -29.82
C GLN A 317 16.06 19.55 -29.19
N ILE A 318 15.70 19.12 -27.98
CA ILE A 318 16.45 18.10 -27.23
C ILE A 318 15.94 16.67 -27.43
N GLY A 319 14.75 16.46 -28.01
CA GLY A 319 14.11 15.14 -28.16
C GLY A 319 13.43 14.89 -29.50
#